data_AF-W2QI40-F1
#
_entry.id   AF-W2QI40-F1
#
_cell.length_a   1.000
_cell.length_b   1.000
_cell.length_c   1.000
_cell.angle_alpha   90.00
_cell.angle_beta   90.00
_cell.angle_gamma   90.00
#
_symmetry.space_group_name_H-M   'P 1'
#
loop_
_entity.id
_entity.type
_entity.pdbx_description
1 polymer ?
#
loop_
_entity_poly.entity_id
_entity_poly.type
_entity_poly.pdbx_seq_one_letter_code
_entity_poly.pdbx_strand_id
1 'polypeptide(L)'
;MDGAGYHKRLTNEMPTTRSLRSWLEDHLNKVGKWVYRRDVNKNVLLSLAKLNKPKAIYAANTIATRYNHQLYYTPPYHPTLQPIEIIWGLLKYRIAGDPPKSGADAVEKVLDGLARITPAEWLDRFRHVQKIEDEYVALQKSLEN
;
A
#
# COMPACT_ATOMS: atom_id res chain seq x y z
N MET A 1 -5.55 -1.29 1.36
CA MET A 1 -5.05 -0.49 0.23
C MET A 1 -4.29 -1.42 -0.69
N ASP A 2 -4.31 -1.20 -2.02
CA ASP A 2 -3.49 -2.05 -2.89
C ASP A 2 -2.00 -1.90 -2.54
N GLY A 3 -1.26 -2.97 -2.78
CA GLY A 3 0.16 -3.06 -2.42
C GLY A 3 1.10 -2.31 -3.35
N ALA A 4 0.63 -1.52 -4.32
CA ALA A 4 1.47 -0.90 -5.33
C ALA A 4 2.50 0.05 -4.72
N GLY A 5 3.69 0.12 -5.35
CA GLY A 5 4.83 0.84 -4.80
C GLY A 5 4.56 2.32 -4.50
N TYR A 6 3.73 2.98 -5.32
CA TYR A 6 3.41 4.39 -5.16
C TYR A 6 2.54 4.70 -3.93
N HIS A 7 1.82 3.71 -3.39
CA HIS A 7 1.07 3.84 -2.13
C HIS A 7 1.93 3.65 -0.88
N LYS A 8 3.19 3.20 -1.05
CA LYS A 8 4.14 2.92 0.02
C LYS A 8 5.24 4.00 0.10
N ARG A 9 4.85 5.27 -0.03
CA ARG A 9 5.78 6.41 0.12
C ARG A 9 6.35 6.44 1.54
N LEU A 10 7.67 6.31 1.66
CA LEU A 10 8.38 6.42 2.93
C LEU A 10 8.47 7.88 3.37
N THR A 11 8.37 8.11 4.68
CA THR A 11 8.65 9.41 5.31
C THR A 11 10.04 9.44 5.95
N ASN A 12 10.60 8.27 6.25
CA ASN A 12 11.94 8.08 6.74
C ASN A 12 12.81 7.42 5.66
N GLU A 13 13.10 8.18 4.60
CA GLU A 13 13.90 7.70 3.48
C GLU A 13 15.32 7.28 3.90
N MET A 14 15.81 6.21 3.26
CA MET A 14 17.15 5.71 3.48
C MET A 14 18.14 6.34 2.50
N PRO A 15 19.35 6.69 2.96
CA PRO A 15 20.45 7.01 2.06
C PRO A 15 20.73 5.85 1.08
N THR A 16 21.11 6.19 -0.14
CA THR A 16 21.46 5.29 -1.23
C THR A 16 22.92 5.49 -1.66
N THR A 17 23.40 4.66 -2.59
CA THR A 17 24.75 4.81 -3.16
C THR A 17 24.97 6.19 -3.81
N ARG A 18 23.90 6.86 -4.26
CA ARG A 18 23.92 8.21 -4.85
C ARG A 18 23.88 9.33 -3.81
N SER A 19 23.55 9.03 -2.55
CA SER A 19 23.49 10.02 -1.48
C SER A 19 24.84 10.68 -1.23
N LEU A 20 24.81 11.96 -0.84
CA LEU A 20 25.99 12.64 -0.33
C LEU A 20 26.46 11.96 0.97
N ARG A 21 27.76 12.04 1.23
CA ARG A 21 28.35 11.53 2.48
C ARG A 21 27.73 12.22 3.70
N SER A 22 27.58 13.54 3.67
CA SER A 22 26.95 14.31 4.75
C SER A 22 25.57 13.77 5.13
N TRP A 23 24.74 13.42 4.14
CA TRP A 23 23.42 12.85 4.41
C TRP A 23 23.50 11.46 5.08
N LEU A 24 24.49 10.62 4.72
CA LEU A 24 24.73 9.35 5.42
C LEU A 24 25.09 9.58 6.88
N GLU A 25 25.98 10.54 7.15
CA GLU A 25 26.43 10.89 8.50
C GLU A 25 25.27 11.46 9.34
N ASP A 26 24.48 12.37 8.77
CA ASP A 26 23.26 12.91 9.39
C ASP A 26 22.23 11.82 9.69
N HIS A 27 22.04 10.88 8.76
CA HIS A 27 21.12 9.77 8.95
C HIS A 27 21.57 8.85 10.10
N LEU A 28 22.85 8.46 10.13
CA LEU A 28 23.41 7.65 11.20
C LEU A 28 23.30 8.36 12.55
N ASN A 29 23.57 9.67 12.60
CA ASN A 29 23.42 10.46 13.81
C ASN A 29 21.96 10.50 14.31
N LYS A 30 20.98 10.64 13.41
CA LYS A 30 19.55 10.62 13.74
C LYS A 30 19.07 9.26 14.26
N VAL A 31 19.56 8.16 13.70
CA VAL A 31 19.09 6.81 14.05
C VAL A 31 19.70 6.32 15.38
N GLY A 32 20.94 6.65 15.68
CA GLY A 32 21.60 6.08 16.87
C GLY A 32 22.87 6.75 17.36
N LYS A 33 23.23 7.95 16.88
CA LYS A 33 24.48 8.66 17.25
C LYS A 33 25.73 7.79 17.10
N TRP A 34 25.85 7.10 15.97
CA TRP A 34 26.93 6.14 15.72
C TRP A 34 28.32 6.79 15.67
N VAL A 35 29.29 6.13 16.29
CA VAL A 35 30.70 6.55 16.27
C VAL A 35 31.46 5.76 15.21
N TYR A 36 32.13 6.47 14.31
CA TYR A 36 33.00 5.92 13.28
C TYR A 36 34.18 6.87 13.02
N ARG A 37 35.28 6.35 12.48
CA ARG A 37 36.43 7.21 12.14
C ARG A 37 36.06 8.14 10.98
N ARG A 38 36.54 9.39 10.99
CA ARG A 38 36.22 10.39 9.95
C ARG A 38 36.69 9.99 8.55
N ASP A 39 37.76 9.21 8.46
CA ASP A 39 38.34 8.70 7.21
C ASP A 39 37.62 7.45 6.66
N VAL A 40 36.56 6.97 7.33
CA VAL A 40 35.87 5.74 6.93
C VAL A 40 35.30 5.87 5.51
N ASN A 41 35.42 4.81 4.71
CA ASN A 41 34.89 4.78 3.35
C ASN A 41 33.35 4.93 3.33
N LYS A 42 32.81 5.66 2.36
CA LYS A 42 31.36 5.80 2.10
C LYS A 42 30.62 4.46 2.06
N ASN A 43 31.23 3.42 1.50
CA ASN A 43 30.63 2.09 1.44
C ASN A 43 30.40 1.49 2.83
N VAL A 44 31.28 1.75 3.79
CA VAL A 44 31.10 1.32 5.18
C VAL A 44 29.94 2.08 5.82
N LEU A 45 29.84 3.41 5.59
CA LEU A 45 28.69 4.19 6.08
C LEU A 45 27.36 3.68 5.51
N LEU A 46 27.32 3.30 4.23
CA LEU A 46 26.15 2.69 3.60
C LEU A 46 25.80 1.34 4.23
N SER A 47 26.79 0.50 4.51
CA SER A 47 26.56 -0.78 5.19
C SER A 47 26.04 -0.57 6.62
N LEU A 48 26.58 0.40 7.35
CA LEU A 48 26.09 0.78 8.68
C LEU A 48 24.64 1.28 8.62
N ALA A 49 24.31 2.13 7.65
CA ALA A 49 22.93 2.63 7.47
C ALA A 49 21.97 1.49 7.14
N LYS A 50 22.37 0.54 6.29
CA LYS A 50 21.56 -0.65 5.94
C LYS A 50 21.35 -1.58 7.14
N LEU A 51 22.41 -1.85 7.91
CA LEU A 51 22.35 -2.72 9.09
C LEU A 51 21.42 -2.12 10.17
N ASN A 52 21.42 -0.79 10.27
CA ASN A 52 20.63 -0.03 11.24
C ASN A 52 19.39 0.60 10.60
N LYS A 53 18.82 -0.02 9.57
CA LYS A 53 17.64 0.50 8.89
C LYS A 53 16.46 0.58 9.88
N PRO A 54 15.90 1.76 10.16
CA PRO A 54 14.73 1.88 11.00
C PRO A 54 13.51 1.22 10.35
N LYS A 55 12.51 0.90 11.17
CA LYS A 55 11.21 0.43 10.65
C LYS A 55 10.65 1.46 9.67
N ALA A 56 10.18 1.00 8.51
CA ALA A 56 9.57 1.85 7.50
C ALA A 56 8.36 2.59 8.07
N ILE A 57 8.28 3.90 7.84
CA ILE A 57 7.14 4.74 8.19
C ILE A 57 6.52 5.23 6.89
N TYR A 58 5.37 4.65 6.54
CA TYR A 58 4.64 5.01 5.33
C TYR A 58 3.71 6.20 5.58
N ALA A 59 3.72 7.16 4.65
CA ALA A 59 2.91 8.37 4.75
C ALA A 59 1.40 8.05 4.91
N ALA A 60 0.90 7.06 4.17
CA ALA A 60 -0.50 6.64 4.26
C ALA A 60 -0.84 6.07 5.64
N ASN A 61 0.04 5.24 6.24
CA ASN A 61 -0.14 4.75 7.61
C ASN A 61 -0.14 5.89 8.62
N THR A 62 0.76 6.86 8.49
CA THR A 62 0.80 8.03 9.39
C THR A 62 -0.52 8.81 9.34
N ILE A 63 -1.05 9.05 8.13
CA ILE A 63 -2.34 9.74 7.96
C ILE A 63 -3.48 8.90 8.55
N ALA A 64 -3.59 7.62 8.18
CA ALA A 64 -4.65 6.75 8.69
C ALA A 64 -4.64 6.66 10.22
N THR A 65 -3.46 6.47 10.81
CA THR A 65 -3.28 6.35 12.27
C THR A 65 -3.65 7.66 12.98
N ARG A 66 -3.34 8.82 12.38
CA ARG A 66 -3.74 10.14 12.91
C ARG A 66 -5.25 10.28 13.05
N TYR A 67 -6.02 9.62 12.18
CA TYR A 67 -7.49 9.57 12.23
C TYR A 67 -8.00 8.28 12.89
N ASN A 68 -7.17 7.61 13.71
CA ASN A 68 -7.55 6.42 14.48
C ASN A 68 -7.97 5.21 13.62
N HIS A 69 -7.41 5.11 12.41
CA HIS A 69 -7.62 3.99 11.50
C HIS A 69 -6.35 3.14 11.37
N GLN A 70 -6.55 1.81 11.27
CA GLN A 70 -5.49 0.88 10.93
C GLN A 70 -5.47 0.64 9.42
N LEU A 71 -4.29 0.77 8.80
CA LEU A 71 -4.12 0.59 7.37
C LEU A 71 -3.36 -0.71 7.07
N TYR A 72 -3.99 -1.56 6.27
CA TYR A 72 -3.40 -2.79 5.72
C TYR A 72 -3.14 -2.63 4.23
N TYR A 73 -2.10 -3.32 3.75
CA TYR A 73 -1.76 -3.43 2.34
C TYR A 73 -2.01 -4.86 1.85
N THR A 74 -2.75 -5.00 0.76
CA THR A 74 -2.82 -6.28 0.06
C THR A 74 -1.53 -6.50 -0.75
N PRO A 75 -1.20 -7.74 -1.13
CA PRO A 75 -0.15 -7.99 -2.09
C PRO A 75 -0.41 -7.25 -3.43
N PRO A 76 0.63 -6.77 -4.12
CA PRO A 76 0.47 -6.05 -5.39
C PRO A 76 -0.09 -6.99 -6.47
N TYR A 77 -0.94 -6.46 -7.37
CA TYR A 77 -1.57 -7.22 -8.47
C TYR A 77 -2.58 -8.30 -8.05
N HIS A 78 -3.19 -8.17 -6.87
CA HIS A 78 -4.29 -9.02 -6.43
C HIS A 78 -5.59 -8.24 -6.26
N PRO A 79 -6.24 -7.79 -7.35
CA PRO A 79 -7.50 -7.05 -7.27
C PRO A 79 -8.63 -7.89 -6.65
N THR A 80 -8.52 -9.22 -6.71
CA THR A 80 -9.44 -10.16 -6.06
C THR A 80 -9.40 -10.08 -4.53
N LEU A 81 -8.34 -9.53 -3.95
CA LEU A 81 -8.24 -9.26 -2.51
C LEU A 81 -8.77 -7.87 -2.11
N GLN A 82 -9.39 -7.15 -3.04
CA GLN A 82 -9.84 -5.78 -2.84
C GLN A 82 -11.35 -5.67 -3.09
N PRO A 83 -12.18 -5.59 -2.03
CA PRO A 83 -13.64 -5.55 -2.19
C PRO A 83 -14.13 -4.43 -3.12
N ILE A 84 -13.45 -3.28 -3.08
CA ILE A 84 -13.76 -2.12 -3.94
C ILE A 84 -13.61 -2.43 -5.43
N GLU A 85 -12.64 -3.25 -5.84
CA GLU A 85 -12.45 -3.63 -7.25
C GLU A 85 -13.61 -4.50 -7.76
N ILE A 86 -14.13 -5.38 -6.91
CA ILE A 86 -15.27 -6.25 -7.26
C ILE A 86 -16.56 -5.42 -7.34
N ILE A 87 -16.72 -4.44 -6.45
CA ILE A 87 -17.84 -3.49 -6.51
C ILE A 87 -17.76 -2.62 -7.76
N TRP A 88 -16.56 -2.16 -8.13
CA TRP A 88 -16.34 -1.49 -9.41
C TRP A 88 -16.67 -2.39 -10.61
N GLY A 89 -16.37 -3.68 -10.53
CA GLY A 89 -16.77 -4.66 -11.55
C GLY A 89 -18.28 -4.73 -11.73
N LEU A 90 -19.04 -4.82 -10.64
CA LEU A 90 -20.51 -4.78 -10.66
C LEU A 90 -21.05 -3.47 -11.25
N LEU A 91 -20.48 -2.34 -10.83
CA LEU A 91 -20.87 -1.02 -11.32
C LEU A 91 -20.65 -0.90 -12.83
N LYS A 92 -19.46 -1.26 -13.31
CA LYS A 92 -19.11 -1.26 -14.74
C LYS A 92 -20.00 -2.18 -15.55
N TYR A 93 -20.33 -3.36 -15.02
CA TYR A 93 -21.26 -4.29 -15.66
C TYR A 93 -22.65 -3.66 -15.87
N ARG A 94 -23.18 -2.94 -14.86
CA ARG A 94 -24.46 -2.22 -14.98
C ARG A 94 -24.38 -1.09 -16.02
N ILE A 95 -23.31 -0.30 -15.99
CA ILE A 95 -23.10 0.81 -16.93
C ILE A 95 -22.92 0.31 -18.36
N ALA A 96 -22.37 -0.89 -18.57
CA ALA A 96 -22.22 -1.46 -19.91
C ALA A 96 -23.56 -1.70 -20.63
N GLY A 97 -24.66 -1.86 -19.88
CA GLY A 97 -26.01 -1.97 -20.44
C GLY A 97 -26.58 -0.66 -20.98
N ASP A 98 -26.06 0.48 -20.50
CA ASP A 98 -26.39 1.82 -21.00
C ASP A 98 -25.12 2.69 -20.96
N PRO A 99 -24.23 2.55 -21.96
CA PRO A 99 -22.94 3.22 -21.96
C PRO A 99 -23.08 4.76 -21.93
N PRO A 100 -22.13 5.47 -21.30
CA PRO A 100 -22.18 6.92 -21.24
C PRO A 100 -21.87 7.56 -22.60
N LYS A 101 -22.54 8.67 -22.89
CA LYS A 101 -22.41 9.45 -24.13
C LYS A 101 -21.39 10.59 -24.01
N SER A 102 -20.97 10.92 -22.78
CA SER A 102 -20.00 11.97 -22.49
C SER A 102 -19.31 11.70 -21.15
N GLY A 103 -18.26 12.48 -20.83
CA GLY A 103 -17.61 12.40 -19.52
C GLY A 103 -18.53 12.82 -18.37
N ALA A 104 -19.40 13.82 -18.57
CA ALA A 104 -20.37 14.24 -17.55
C ALA A 104 -21.41 13.14 -17.28
N ASP A 105 -21.93 12.54 -18.35
CA ASP A 105 -22.85 11.39 -18.27
C ASP A 105 -22.17 10.18 -17.59
N ALA A 106 -20.89 9.93 -17.86
CA ALA A 106 -20.13 8.88 -17.17
C ALA A 106 -20.06 9.11 -15.65
N VAL A 107 -19.83 10.35 -15.21
CA VAL A 107 -19.80 10.71 -13.78
C VAL A 107 -21.18 10.51 -13.16
N GLU A 108 -22.24 10.97 -13.81
CA GLU A 108 -23.62 10.81 -13.33
C GLU A 108 -23.98 9.32 -13.16
N LYS A 109 -23.72 8.49 -14.19
CA LYS A 109 -23.99 7.05 -14.12
C LYS A 109 -23.17 6.32 -13.05
N VAL A 110 -21.94 6.76 -12.81
CA VAL A 110 -21.11 6.22 -11.71
C VAL A 110 -21.72 6.58 -10.35
N LEU A 111 -22.10 7.83 -10.13
CA LEU A 111 -22.72 8.28 -8.87
C LEU A 111 -24.06 7.57 -8.61
N ASP A 112 -24.92 7.50 -9.63
CA ASP A 112 -26.19 6.77 -9.57
C ASP A 112 -25.98 5.29 -9.29
N GLY A 113 -25.03 4.67 -9.98
CA GLY A 113 -24.75 3.27 -9.80
C GLY A 113 -24.15 2.96 -8.42
N LEU A 114 -23.33 3.85 -7.84
CA LEU A 114 -22.85 3.75 -6.46
C LEU A 114 -24.01 3.86 -5.46
N ALA A 115 -24.94 4.80 -5.66
CA ALA A 115 -26.12 4.95 -4.81
C ALA A 115 -27.06 3.73 -4.85
N ARG A 116 -27.04 2.97 -5.96
CA ARG A 116 -27.81 1.72 -6.13
C ARG A 116 -27.12 0.48 -5.56
N ILE A 117 -25.87 0.57 -5.10
CA ILE A 117 -25.22 -0.56 -4.43
C ILE A 117 -25.89 -0.78 -3.08
N THR A 118 -26.51 -1.95 -2.92
CA THR A 118 -27.17 -2.28 -1.66
C THR A 118 -26.17 -2.76 -0.61
N PRO A 119 -26.50 -2.65 0.70
CA PRO A 119 -25.68 -3.25 1.75
C PRO A 119 -25.48 -4.75 1.59
N ALA A 120 -26.50 -5.48 1.08
CA ALA A 120 -26.41 -6.90 0.81
C ALA A 120 -25.39 -7.19 -0.30
N GLU A 121 -25.41 -6.40 -1.38
CA GLU A 121 -24.43 -6.55 -2.45
C GLU A 121 -23.02 -6.28 -1.94
N TRP A 122 -22.82 -5.20 -1.20
CA TRP A 122 -21.53 -4.89 -0.58
C TRP A 122 -21.03 -6.04 0.31
N LEU A 123 -21.89 -6.54 1.19
CA LEU A 123 -21.56 -7.61 2.12
C LEU A 123 -21.19 -8.93 1.40
N ASP A 124 -21.90 -9.27 0.33
CA ASP A 124 -21.60 -10.47 -0.45
C ASP A 124 -20.22 -10.40 -1.11
N ARG A 125 -19.84 -9.24 -1.67
CA ARG A 125 -18.50 -9.07 -2.27
C ARG A 125 -17.42 -9.04 -1.21
N PHE A 126 -17.70 -8.45 -0.05
CA PHE A 126 -16.79 -8.50 1.09
C PHE A 126 -16.54 -9.94 1.55
N ARG A 127 -17.59 -10.74 1.72
CA ARG A 127 -17.47 -12.17 2.08
C ARG A 127 -16.73 -12.98 1.01
N HIS A 128 -16.93 -12.66 -0.27
CA HIS A 128 -16.18 -13.30 -1.35
C HIS A 128 -14.68 -13.04 -1.20
N VAL A 129 -14.26 -11.80 -0.89
CA VAL A 129 -12.85 -11.49 -0.61
C VAL A 129 -12.33 -12.26 0.59
N GLN A 130 -13.09 -12.32 1.69
CA GLN A 130 -12.67 -13.07 2.87
C GLN A 130 -12.41 -14.55 2.56
N LYS A 131 -13.24 -15.16 1.72
CA LYS A 131 -13.01 -16.54 1.25
C LYS A 131 -11.68 -16.69 0.52
N ILE A 132 -11.34 -15.74 -0.36
CA ILE A 132 -10.07 -15.74 -1.08
C ILE A 132 -8.89 -15.54 -0.11
N GLU A 133 -9.04 -14.67 0.88
CA GLU A 133 -8.05 -14.49 1.95
C GLU A 133 -7.81 -15.81 2.72
N ASP A 134 -8.87 -16.53 3.09
CA ASP A 134 -8.78 -17.83 3.76
C ASP A 134 -8.07 -18.88 2.89
N GLU A 135 -8.32 -18.90 1.58
CA GLU A 135 -7.64 -19.78 0.62
C GLU A 135 -6.13 -19.50 0.58
N TYR A 136 -5.71 -18.23 0.57
CA TYR A 136 -4.30 -17.87 0.63
C TYR A 136 -3.64 -18.26 1.96
N VAL A 137 -4.34 -18.07 3.08
CA VAL A 137 -3.85 -18.47 4.41
C VAL A 137 -3.67 -19.98 4.49
N ALA A 138 -4.60 -20.77 3.94
CA ALA A 138 -4.49 -22.23 3.89
C ALA A 138 -3.31 -22.67 3.01
N LEU A 139 -3.16 -22.07 1.83
CA LEU A 139 -2.05 -22.34 0.93
C LEU A 139 -0.70 -22.05 1.60
N GLN A 140 -0.56 -20.90 2.25
CA GLN A 140 0.67 -20.56 2.98
C GLN A 140 1.03 -21.63 4.02
N LYS A 141 0.08 -22.05 4.85
CA LYS A 141 0.30 -23.10 5.86
C LYS A 141 0.73 -24.44 5.24
N SER A 142 0.23 -24.78 4.05
CA SER A 142 0.63 -26.01 3.36
C SER A 142 2.05 -25.97 2.80
N LEU A 143 2.59 -24.78 2.52
CA LEU A 143 3.96 -24.60 2.01
C LEU A 143 5.01 -24.54 3.13
N GLU A 144 4.58 -24.28 4.37
CA GLU A 144 5.43 -24.19 5.56
C GLU A 144 5.59 -25.55 6.28
N ASN A 145 4.82 -26.58 5.88
CA ASN A 145 4.91 -27.96 6.37
C ASN A 145 5.64 -28.86 5.36
#